data_AF-A0A3D3ZN39-F1
#
_entry.id   AF-A0A3D3ZN39-F1
#
_cell.length_a   1.000
_cell.length_b   1.000
_cell.length_c   1.000
_cell.angle_alpha   90.00
_cell.angle_beta   90.00
_cell.angle_gamma   90.00
#
_symmetry.space_group_name_H-M   'P 1'
#
loop_
_entity.id
_entity.type
_entity.pdbx_description
1 polymer ?
#
loop_
_entity_poly.entity_id
_entity_poly.type
_entity_poly.pdbx_seq_one_letter_code
_entity_poly.pdbx_strand_id
1 'polypeptide(L)'
;MIEHLTFTVEEWSVRETGLHLDTLAQTESVFALSNGHIGLRGNLDEGEPHGLPGTYLNSLYELRPLPYAEGGFAYPESGQTVINVTNGKLIRLLVDDEPFDVRYGELQGHERELDFRNG
;
A
#
# COMPACT_ATOMS: atom_id res chain seq x y z
N MET A 1 4.11 -15.16 6.20
CA MET A 1 2.83 -15.10 6.94
C MET A 1 3.06 -14.10 8.05
N ILE A 2 2.18 -13.11 8.28
CA ILE A 2 2.35 -12.22 9.43
C ILE A 2 2.21 -13.09 10.68
N GLU A 3 3.30 -13.25 11.44
CA GLU A 3 3.22 -13.85 12.76
C GLU A 3 2.57 -12.84 13.72
N HIS A 4 1.73 -13.35 14.62
CA HIS A 4 0.67 -12.66 15.38
C HIS A 4 1.14 -11.50 16.32
N LEU A 5 2.38 -11.01 16.20
CA LEU A 5 3.01 -10.03 17.10
C LEU A 5 3.20 -8.62 16.50
N THR A 6 2.91 -8.40 15.21
CA THR A 6 3.14 -7.08 14.59
C THR A 6 2.08 -6.04 14.99
N PHE A 7 0.87 -6.48 15.34
CA PHE A 7 -0.24 -5.56 15.66
C PHE A 7 -0.76 -5.76 17.09
N THR A 8 -1.09 -4.67 17.75
CA THR A 8 -1.84 -4.68 19.01
C THR A 8 -3.32 -4.97 18.75
N VAL A 9 -4.02 -5.49 19.76
CA VAL A 9 -5.46 -5.74 19.71
C VAL A 9 -6.18 -4.60 20.43
N GLU A 10 -6.89 -3.78 19.68
CA GLU A 10 -7.60 -2.60 20.17
C GLU A 10 -9.01 -2.56 19.55
N GLU A 11 -9.98 -1.97 20.26
CA GLU A 11 -11.40 -2.07 19.86
C GLU A 11 -11.71 -1.36 18.53
N TRP A 12 -11.06 -0.22 18.29
CA TRP A 12 -11.35 0.69 17.17
C TRP A 12 -10.11 1.08 16.39
N SER A 13 -9.01 0.37 16.57
CA SER A 13 -7.77 0.66 15.87
C SER A 13 -6.97 -0.60 15.61
N VAL A 14 -6.09 -0.52 14.60
CA VAL A 14 -4.98 -1.43 14.42
C VAL A 14 -3.71 -0.62 14.57
N ARG A 15 -2.86 -0.98 15.52
CA ARG A 15 -1.58 -0.31 15.75
C ARG A 15 -0.42 -1.27 15.56
N GLU A 16 0.58 -0.82 14.81
CA GLU A 16 1.89 -1.44 14.66
C GLU A 16 2.88 -0.66 15.51
N THR A 17 3.59 -1.33 16.43
CA THR A 17 4.55 -0.69 17.34
C THR A 17 6.02 -0.92 16.94
N GLY A 18 6.25 -1.38 15.72
CA GLY A 18 7.59 -1.63 15.20
C GLY A 18 7.61 -1.96 13.72
N LEU A 19 8.62 -1.46 13.00
CA LEU A 19 8.74 -1.61 11.56
C LEU A 19 9.39 -2.96 11.19
N HIS A 20 8.66 -3.80 10.48
CA HIS A 20 9.14 -5.12 10.01
C HIS A 20 9.26 -5.13 8.49
N LEU A 21 10.49 -4.96 7.97
CA LEU A 21 10.76 -4.78 6.54
C LEU A 21 10.35 -5.99 5.67
N ASP A 22 10.33 -7.18 6.24
CA ASP A 22 9.92 -8.43 5.59
C ASP A 22 8.40 -8.57 5.42
N THR A 23 7.62 -7.70 6.07
CA THR A 23 6.15 -7.71 6.03
C THR A 23 5.53 -6.44 5.45
N LEU A 24 6.32 -5.58 4.79
CA LEU A 24 5.83 -4.31 4.22
C LEU A 24 4.62 -4.49 3.31
N ALA A 25 4.65 -5.43 2.36
CA ALA A 25 3.55 -5.64 1.43
C ALA A 25 2.23 -6.04 2.14
N GLN A 26 2.32 -6.71 3.28
CA GLN A 26 1.15 -7.09 4.06
C GLN A 26 0.66 -5.93 4.91
N THR A 27 1.56 -5.24 5.64
CA THR A 27 1.21 -4.10 6.49
C THR A 27 0.63 -2.94 5.68
N GLU A 28 1.20 -2.64 4.51
CA GLU A 28 0.66 -1.65 3.56
C GLU A 28 -0.76 -1.96 3.07
N SER A 29 -1.16 -3.24 3.06
CA SER A 29 -2.53 -3.65 2.75
C SER A 29 -3.47 -3.38 3.93
N VAL A 30 -3.01 -3.66 5.14
CA VAL A 30 -3.78 -3.49 6.39
C VAL A 30 -4.05 -2.02 6.67
N PHE A 31 -3.04 -1.16 6.49
CA PHE A 31 -3.13 0.29 6.73
C PHE A 31 -3.62 1.08 5.50
N ALA A 32 -4.28 0.43 4.54
CA ALA A 32 -4.79 1.12 3.36
C ALA A 32 -6.02 1.99 3.71
N LEU A 33 -6.07 3.20 3.12
CA LEU A 33 -7.18 4.14 3.27
C LEU A 33 -7.91 4.34 1.95
N SER A 34 -9.21 4.63 2.01
CA SER A 34 -10.03 4.91 0.84
C SER A 34 -11.27 5.71 1.19
N ASN A 35 -11.74 6.53 0.25
CA ASN A 35 -13.02 7.23 0.33
C ASN A 35 -14.02 6.75 -0.74
N GLY A 36 -13.75 5.63 -1.38
CA GLY A 36 -14.55 5.08 -2.48
C GLY A 36 -14.26 5.70 -3.86
N HIS A 37 -13.64 6.88 -3.93
CA HIS A 37 -13.15 7.46 -5.18
C HIS A 37 -11.65 7.25 -5.38
N ILE A 38 -10.85 7.47 -4.33
CA ILE A 38 -9.40 7.22 -4.31
C ILE A 38 -9.09 6.22 -3.20
N GLY A 39 -8.18 5.28 -3.49
CA GLY A 39 -7.65 4.31 -2.54
C GLY A 39 -6.13 4.33 -2.54
N LEU A 40 -5.54 4.26 -1.35
CA LEU A 40 -4.11 4.38 -1.11
C LEU A 40 -3.67 3.24 -0.21
N ARG A 41 -2.63 2.50 -0.61
CA ARG A 41 -1.94 1.58 0.30
C ARG A 41 -1.19 2.38 1.37
N GLY A 42 -1.08 1.82 2.57
CA GLY A 42 -0.42 2.41 3.74
C GLY A 42 1.10 2.36 3.66
N ASN A 43 1.67 2.86 2.55
CA ASN A 43 3.11 3.01 2.36
C ASN A 43 3.66 4.13 3.25
N LEU A 44 4.95 4.06 3.56
CA LEU A 44 5.69 5.18 4.14
C LEU A 44 5.71 6.37 3.17
N ASP A 45 5.52 7.59 3.67
CA ASP A 45 5.43 8.80 2.85
C ASP A 45 6.77 9.14 2.18
N GLU A 46 7.88 8.72 2.79
CA GLU A 46 9.24 8.84 2.27
C GLU A 46 9.47 8.02 1.00
N GLY A 47 8.51 7.19 0.62
CA GLY A 47 8.46 6.43 -0.63
C GLY A 47 9.34 5.19 -0.65
N GLU A 48 10.41 5.15 0.13
CA GLU A 48 11.25 3.97 0.33
C GLU A 48 11.49 3.73 1.82
N PRO A 49 11.55 2.46 2.27
CA PRO A 49 11.22 1.26 1.53
C PRO A 49 9.70 1.05 1.39
N HIS A 50 9.30 0.27 0.37
CA HIS A 50 7.94 -0.22 0.22
C HIS A 50 7.94 -1.67 -0.28
N GLY A 51 6.86 -2.40 0.00
CA GLY A 51 6.63 -3.75 -0.53
C GLY A 51 5.88 -3.73 -1.86
N LEU A 52 4.69 -3.11 -1.86
CA LEU A 52 3.86 -2.91 -3.03
C LEU A 52 3.23 -1.51 -2.96
N PRO A 53 3.77 -0.50 -3.67
CA PRO A 53 3.23 0.84 -3.63
C PRO A 53 1.96 0.89 -4.48
N GLY A 54 0.89 1.51 -3.96
CA GLY A 54 -0.40 1.53 -4.64
C GLY A 54 -1.22 2.78 -4.38
N THR A 55 -1.60 3.46 -5.46
CA THR A 55 -2.61 4.51 -5.49
C THR A 55 -3.58 4.17 -6.63
N TYR A 56 -4.88 4.19 -6.34
CA TYR A 56 -5.90 3.74 -7.28
C TYR A 56 -7.04 4.74 -7.33
N LEU A 57 -7.52 5.03 -8.55
CA LEU A 57 -8.72 5.82 -8.77
C LEU A 57 -9.83 4.88 -9.21
N ASN A 58 -10.99 4.99 -8.58
CA ASN A 58 -12.16 4.23 -8.97
C ASN A 58 -12.50 4.52 -10.44
N SER A 59 -12.85 3.47 -11.18
CA SER A 59 -13.16 3.50 -12.61
C SER A 59 -12.01 3.86 -13.54
N LEU A 60 -10.77 4.00 -13.04
CA LEU A 60 -9.60 4.07 -13.89
C LEU A 60 -8.97 2.68 -14.05
N TYR A 61 -9.02 2.17 -15.28
CA TYR A 61 -8.56 0.84 -15.62
C TYR A 61 -7.97 0.82 -17.03
N GLU A 62 -7.19 -0.22 -17.29
CA GLU A 62 -6.69 -0.54 -18.63
C GLU A 62 -7.40 -1.75 -19.20
N LEU A 63 -7.54 -1.77 -20.52
CA LEU A 63 -7.99 -2.95 -21.26
C LEU A 63 -6.78 -3.82 -21.59
N ARG A 64 -6.85 -5.10 -21.24
CA ARG A 64 -5.83 -6.10 -21.57
C ARG A 64 -6.44 -7.15 -22.48
N PRO A 65 -5.78 -7.51 -23.61
CA PRO A 65 -6.24 -8.64 -24.42
C PRO A 65 -6.35 -9.91 -23.58
N LEU A 66 -7.42 -10.67 -23.78
CA LEU A 66 -7.60 -11.99 -23.17
C LEU A 66 -7.39 -13.07 -24.23
N PRO A 67 -6.14 -13.54 -24.45
CA PRO A 67 -5.90 -14.61 -25.41
C PRO A 67 -6.46 -15.92 -24.86
N TYR A 68 -7.42 -16.49 -25.60
CA TYR A 68 -7.91 -17.84 -25.35
C TYR A 68 -7.12 -18.84 -26.19
N ALA A 69 -6.94 -20.05 -25.65
CA ALA A 69 -6.33 -21.15 -26.40
C ALA A 69 -7.22 -21.60 -27.57
N GLU A 70 -8.54 -21.47 -27.43
CA GLU A 70 -9.55 -21.76 -28.45
C GLU A 70 -10.64 -20.67 -28.45
N GLY A 71 -11.20 -20.35 -29.61
CA GLY A 71 -12.27 -19.37 -29.73
C GLY A 71 -13.63 -19.94 -29.32
N GLY A 72 -14.46 -19.12 -28.66
CA GLY A 72 -15.83 -19.44 -28.29
C GLY A 72 -16.76 -18.27 -28.57
N PHE A 73 -18.00 -18.55 -28.98
CA PHE A 73 -19.01 -17.50 -29.19
C PHE A 73 -19.23 -16.72 -27.87
N ALA A 74 -19.24 -15.39 -27.97
CA ALA A 74 -19.43 -14.47 -26.85
C ALA A 74 -18.32 -14.46 -25.78
N TYR A 75 -17.12 -15.00 -26.08
CA TYR A 75 -15.97 -14.80 -25.20
C TYR A 75 -15.52 -13.34 -25.22
N PRO A 76 -15.23 -12.73 -24.06
CA PRO A 76 -14.79 -11.35 -24.01
C PRO A 76 -13.37 -11.20 -24.55
N GLU A 77 -13.19 -10.34 -25.54
CA GLU A 77 -11.89 -10.16 -26.22
C GLU A 77 -10.84 -9.48 -25.33
N SER A 78 -11.28 -8.77 -24.29
CA SER A 78 -10.41 -8.07 -23.34
C SER A 78 -10.97 -8.07 -21.92
N GLY A 79 -10.06 -7.98 -20.96
CA GLY A 79 -10.34 -7.81 -19.54
C GLY A 79 -10.08 -6.37 -19.12
N GLN A 80 -10.76 -5.93 -18.07
CA GLN A 80 -10.55 -4.64 -17.43
C GLN A 80 -9.77 -4.85 -16.14
N THR A 81 -8.66 -4.14 -15.97
CA THR A 81 -7.84 -4.21 -14.75
C THR A 81 -7.59 -2.80 -14.22
N VAL A 82 -7.97 -2.55 -12.97
CA VAL A 82 -7.64 -1.30 -12.27
C VAL A 82 -6.12 -1.15 -12.23
N ILE A 83 -5.64 0.05 -12.57
CA ILE A 83 -4.21 0.32 -12.64
C ILE A 83 -3.75 1.20 -11.48
N ASN A 84 -2.49 0.98 -11.09
CA ASN A 84 -1.79 1.88 -10.18
C ASN A 84 -1.55 3.22 -10.89
N VAL A 85 -1.97 4.33 -10.27
CA VAL A 85 -1.73 5.67 -10.77
C VAL A 85 -0.52 6.31 -10.09
N THR A 86 -0.21 7.55 -10.47
CA THR A 86 0.81 8.36 -9.82
C THR A 86 0.62 8.41 -8.30
N ASN A 87 1.69 8.12 -7.57
CA ASN A 87 1.69 8.21 -6.10
C ASN A 87 1.72 9.68 -5.67
N GLY A 88 0.61 10.19 -5.14
CA GLY A 88 0.48 11.55 -4.63
C GLY A 88 0.92 11.75 -3.17
N LYS A 89 1.34 10.68 -2.47
CA LYS A 89 1.72 10.73 -1.04
C LYS A 89 3.20 11.08 -0.79
N LEU A 90 4.02 11.09 -1.83
CA LEU A 90 5.48 11.15 -1.66
C LEU A 90 5.93 12.46 -1.02
N ILE A 91 6.56 12.35 0.15
CA ILE A 91 7.28 13.41 0.83
C ILE A 91 8.76 13.01 0.86
N ARG A 92 9.68 13.96 0.73
CA ARG A 92 11.13 13.70 0.82
C ARG A 92 11.69 14.58 1.91
N LEU A 93 12.17 13.95 2.98
CA LEU A 93 12.86 14.60 4.09
C LEU A 93 14.37 14.43 3.89
N LEU A 94 15.11 15.54 4.01
CA LEU A 94 16.56 15.55 3.98
C LEU A 94 17.07 16.27 5.23
N VAL A 95 18.17 15.77 5.79
CA VAL A 95 18.90 16.41 6.89
C VAL A 95 20.35 16.51 6.47
N ASP A 96 20.89 17.72 6.37
CA ASP A 96 22.26 17.96 5.88
C ASP A 96 22.55 17.26 4.53
N ASP A 97 21.60 17.36 3.58
CA ASP A 97 21.62 16.71 2.26
C ASP A 97 21.54 15.16 2.27
N GLU A 98 21.41 14.53 3.43
CA GLU A 98 21.18 13.09 3.54
C GLU A 98 19.68 12.76 3.55
N PRO A 99 19.19 11.85 2.70
CA PRO A 99 17.78 11.47 2.68
C PRO A 99 17.42 10.67 3.95
N PHE A 100 16.29 11.02 4.56
CA PHE A 100 15.71 10.19 5.61
C PHE A 100 15.16 8.91 5.00
N ASP A 101 15.67 7.78 5.47
CA ASP A 101 15.24 6.44 5.07
C ASP A 101 15.42 5.52 6.27
N VAL A 102 14.32 4.90 6.69
CA VAL A 102 14.20 4.06 7.89
C VAL A 102 15.09 2.82 7.88
N ARG A 103 15.71 2.47 6.75
CA ARG A 103 16.67 1.37 6.64
C ARG A 103 18.08 1.75 7.08
N TYR A 104 18.41 3.05 7.07
CA TYR A 104 19.76 3.52 7.38
C TYR A 104 19.79 4.15 8.78
N GLY A 105 20.88 3.89 9.50
CA GLY A 105 21.06 4.38 10.87
C GLY A 105 20.33 3.53 11.91
N GLU A 106 19.89 4.17 12.99
CA GLU A 106 19.24 3.52 14.14
C GLU A 106 17.83 4.09 14.33
N LEU A 107 16.82 3.29 14.05
CA LEU A 107 15.42 3.65 14.26
C LEU A 107 15.06 3.51 15.74
N GLN A 108 14.98 4.63 16.46
CA GLN A 108 14.69 4.65 17.91
C GLN A 108 13.27 4.17 18.24
N GLY A 109 12.32 4.41 17.34
CA GLY A 109 10.92 4.02 17.52
C GLY A 109 10.13 4.22 16.24
N HIS A 110 9.12 3.40 16.05
CA HIS A 110 8.19 3.47 14.93
C HIS A 110 6.82 3.00 15.39
N GLU A 111 5.81 3.81 15.11
CA GLU A 111 4.43 3.46 15.38
C GLU A 111 3.56 3.87 14.19
N ARG A 112 2.62 3.00 13.81
CA ARG A 112 1.53 3.34 12.89
C ARG A 112 0.22 2.93 13.52
N GLU A 113 -0.79 3.78 13.40
CA GLU A 113 -2.15 3.51 13.86
C GLU A 113 -3.14 3.79 12.72
N LEU A 114 -4.07 2.85 12.53
CA LEU A 114 -5.26 3.04 11.72
C LEU A 114 -6.44 3.14 12.67
N ASP A 115 -7.07 4.32 12.77
CA ASP A 115 -8.25 4.56 13.58
C ASP A 115 -9.51 4.34 12.74
N PHE A 116 -10.28 3.30 13.07
CA PHE A 116 -11.48 2.94 12.31
C PHE A 116 -12.62 3.96 12.44
N ARG A 117 -12.57 4.87 13.42
CA ARG A 117 -13.60 5.90 13.61
C ARG A 117 -13.35 7.12 12.73
N ASN A 118 -12.09 7.43 12.47
CA ASN A 118 -11.69 8.65 11.75
C ASN A 118 -11.09 8.37 10.38
N GLY A 119 -10.76 7.11 10.08
CA GLY A 119 -10.02 6.72 8.88
C GLY A 119 -8.56 7.10 9.00
#